data_AF-A0A0W7YFX2-F1
#
_entry.id   AF-A0A0W7YFX2-F1
#
_cell.length_a   1.000
_cell.length_b   1.000
_cell.length_c   1.000
_cell.angle_alpha   90.00
_cell.angle_beta   90.00
_cell.angle_gamma   90.00
#
_symmetry.space_group_name_H-M   'P 1'
#
loop_
_entity.id
_entity.type
_entity.pdbx_description
1 polymer ?
#
loop_
_entity_poly.entity_id
_entity_poly.type
_entity_poly.pdbx_seq_one_letter_code
_entity_poly.pdbx_strand_id
1 'polypeptide(L)'
;MKDAIETFIEQFDQQMSNEQLDYLRFLYKNLHLEELSEGEQHYFIDYFFKSEPLRNMAAFALELADIMHEIRENIPAIEKAERLANGHEQYLYYERKWSELRRQKLKQQTTKSGNIFYVPFHEYQQEPGPMIICLEQTTGMAAYSDLCKSMILPLFMNAHREGRDLYIVPYDRQIHVHYRFENGHLNLADFKSFIEYKAQGEAAILPVLQFVKALLQENQLDAEADVIIFTEGAPIDGQHLVTKQARTMLEEMKRKYHAEFSVIAMHEHNFNKQQFWFANKAFFADDAIQ
;
A
#
# COMPACT_ATOMS: atom_id res chain seq x y z
N MET A 1 17.02 19.36 2.90
CA MET A 1 15.99 18.46 3.45
C MET A 1 16.40 17.81 4.76
N LYS A 2 17.64 17.31 4.95
CA LYS A 2 18.10 16.80 6.27
C LYS A 2 17.97 17.84 7.39
N ASP A 3 18.40 19.08 7.12
CA ASP A 3 18.39 20.14 8.14
C ASP A 3 17.00 20.53 8.67
N ALA A 4 15.93 20.41 7.86
CA ALA A 4 14.59 20.80 8.29
C ALA A 4 13.97 19.80 9.27
N ILE A 5 14.21 18.50 9.05
CA ILE A 5 13.74 17.41 9.92
C ILE A 5 14.51 17.44 11.25
N GLU A 6 15.83 17.63 11.20
CA GLU A 6 16.66 17.73 12.42
C GLU A 6 16.30 18.97 13.23
N THR A 7 16.13 20.14 12.59
CA THR A 7 15.67 21.36 13.28
C THR A 7 14.27 21.20 13.89
N PHE A 8 13.34 20.53 13.18
CA PHE A 8 12.01 20.27 13.69
C PHE A 8 12.05 19.34 14.90
N ILE A 9 12.82 18.25 14.83
CA ILE A 9 13.01 17.30 15.94
C ILE A 9 13.69 17.95 17.15
N GLU A 10 14.69 18.81 16.92
CA GLU A 10 15.40 19.57 17.97
C GLU A 10 14.49 20.52 18.75
N GLN A 11 13.39 20.98 18.16
CA GLN A 11 12.43 21.89 18.81
C GLN A 11 11.58 21.22 19.90
N PHE A 12 11.56 19.89 19.99
CA PHE A 12 10.64 19.18 20.89
C PHE A 12 11.13 19.01 22.33
N ASP A 13 12.37 19.41 22.66
CA ASP A 13 12.93 19.49 24.03
C ASP A 13 12.66 18.25 24.93
N GLN A 14 12.48 17.08 24.30
CA GLN A 14 12.20 15.80 24.94
C GLN A 14 13.37 14.85 24.72
N GLN A 15 13.73 14.09 25.75
CA GLN A 15 14.75 13.05 25.63
C GLN A 15 14.19 11.89 24.79
N MET A 16 14.58 11.83 23.51
CA MET A 16 14.31 10.69 22.64
C MET A 16 15.48 9.71 22.64
N SER A 17 15.20 8.41 22.58
CA SER A 17 16.23 7.43 22.22
C SER A 17 16.56 7.54 20.72
N ASN A 18 17.75 7.08 20.32
CA ASN A 18 18.13 7.03 18.90
C ASN A 18 17.13 6.21 18.07
N GLU A 19 16.59 5.12 18.61
CA GLU A 19 15.57 4.31 17.94
C GLU A 19 14.28 5.11 17.69
N GLN A 20 13.79 5.86 18.68
CA GLN A 20 12.59 6.69 18.52
C GLN A 20 12.78 7.79 17.48
N LEU A 21 13.99 8.33 17.36
CA LEU A 21 14.35 9.29 16.32
C LEU A 21 14.27 8.67 14.93
N ASP A 22 14.76 7.44 14.77
CA ASP A 22 14.72 6.74 13.48
C ASP A 22 13.29 6.36 13.07
N TYR A 23 12.45 5.94 14.03
CA TYR A 23 11.02 5.73 13.80
C TYR A 23 10.31 7.01 13.35
N LEU A 24 10.57 8.13 14.05
CA LEU A 24 9.95 9.40 13.70
C LEU A 24 10.42 9.88 12.32
N ARG A 25 11.70 9.74 11.99
CA ARG A 25 12.25 10.06 10.66
C ARG A 25 11.59 9.23 9.56
N PHE A 26 11.38 7.94 9.80
CA PHE A 26 10.68 7.06 8.87
C PHE A 26 9.25 7.55 8.62
N LEU A 27 8.51 7.83 9.69
CA LEU A 27 7.12 8.32 9.59
C LEU A 27 7.06 9.68 8.90
N TYR A 28 7.94 10.60 9.25
CA TYR A 28 8.01 11.95 8.67
C TYR A 28 8.13 11.88 7.16
N LYS A 29 9.04 11.03 6.67
CA LYS A 29 9.27 10.84 5.24
C LYS A 29 8.11 10.14 4.53
N ASN A 30 7.57 9.06 5.09
CA ASN A 30 6.58 8.23 4.38
C ASN A 30 5.15 8.80 4.45
N LEU A 31 4.87 9.65 5.44
CA LEU A 31 3.56 10.28 5.62
C LEU A 31 3.54 11.75 5.17
N HIS A 32 4.64 12.26 4.59
CA HIS A 32 4.75 13.64 4.11
C HIS A 32 4.38 14.68 5.17
N LEU A 33 4.85 14.48 6.40
CA LEU A 33 4.47 15.34 7.52
C LEU A 33 4.92 16.79 7.33
N GLU A 34 5.92 17.05 6.48
CA GLU A 34 6.34 18.39 6.09
C GLU A 34 5.24 19.24 5.44
N GLU A 35 4.22 18.60 4.87
CA GLU A 35 3.11 19.27 4.18
C GLU A 35 1.99 19.70 5.13
N LEU A 36 1.98 19.17 6.36
CA LEU A 36 1.01 19.53 7.39
C LEU A 36 1.30 20.93 7.94
N SER A 37 0.28 21.59 8.50
CA SER A 37 0.50 22.83 9.23
C SER A 37 1.35 22.61 10.49
N GLU A 38 2.02 23.67 10.97
CA GLU A 38 2.87 23.59 12.16
C GLU A 38 2.11 23.00 13.37
N GLY A 39 0.85 23.40 13.59
CA GLY A 39 0.02 22.87 14.68
C GLY A 39 -0.30 21.37 14.53
N GLU A 40 -0.51 20.91 13.29
CA GLU A 40 -0.74 19.50 12.96
C GLU A 40 0.52 18.66 13.15
N GLN A 41 1.68 19.16 12.74
CA GLN A 41 2.95 18.48 12.96
C GLN A 41 3.25 18.34 14.47
N HIS A 42 3.01 19.39 15.28
CA HIS A 42 3.13 19.31 16.73
C HIS A 42 2.17 18.28 17.35
N TYR A 43 0.92 18.25 16.88
CA TYR A 43 -0.05 17.24 17.31
C TYR A 43 0.42 15.82 16.97
N PHE A 44 0.93 15.60 15.76
CA PHE A 44 1.41 14.30 15.34
C PHE A 44 2.54 13.81 16.24
N ILE A 45 3.49 14.68 16.61
CA ILE A 45 4.59 14.31 17.49
C ILE A 45 4.09 13.96 18.90
N ASP A 46 3.20 14.76 19.47
CA ASP A 46 2.57 14.43 20.76
C ASP A 46 1.85 13.09 20.69
N TYR A 47 1.15 12.81 19.58
CA TYR A 47 0.51 11.53 19.34
C TYR A 47 1.52 10.37 19.22
N PHE A 48 2.64 10.55 18.51
CA PHE A 48 3.71 9.56 18.40
C PHE A 48 4.28 9.16 19.78
N PHE A 49 4.46 10.12 20.69
CA PHE A 49 4.92 9.83 22.05
C PHE A 49 3.87 9.14 22.92
N LYS A 50 2.59 9.36 22.68
CA LYS A 50 1.50 8.76 23.47
C LYS A 50 1.03 7.40 22.92
N SER A 51 1.14 7.19 21.62
CA SER A 51 0.60 6.02 20.92
C SER A 51 1.63 4.90 20.80
N GLU A 52 1.52 3.88 21.66
CA GLU A 52 2.27 2.64 21.52
C GLU A 52 2.03 1.94 20.17
N PRO A 53 0.78 1.80 19.66
CA PRO A 53 0.54 1.20 18.35
C PRO A 53 1.27 1.91 17.20
N LEU A 54 1.30 3.25 17.19
CA LEU A 54 2.02 4.00 16.16
C LEU A 54 3.53 3.74 16.22
N ARG A 55 4.10 3.66 17.42
CA ARG A 55 5.54 3.35 17.57
C ARG A 55 5.86 1.93 17.13
N ASN A 56 5.03 0.95 17.48
CA ASN A 56 5.20 -0.43 17.03
C ASN A 56 5.10 -0.53 15.51
N MET A 57 4.10 0.13 14.90
CA MET A 57 3.96 0.20 13.44
C MET A 57 5.19 0.82 12.78
N ALA A 58 5.75 1.89 13.35
CA ALA A 58 6.95 2.52 12.82
C ALA A 58 8.18 1.61 12.92
N ALA A 59 8.33 0.90 14.05
CA ALA A 59 9.41 -0.06 14.24
C ALA A 59 9.34 -1.19 13.21
N PHE A 60 8.18 -1.83 13.05
CA PHE A 60 7.99 -2.90 12.06
C PHE A 60 8.19 -2.41 10.63
N ALA A 61 7.68 -1.23 10.28
CA ALA A 61 7.83 -0.70 8.94
C ALA A 61 9.29 -0.35 8.61
N LEU A 62 10.05 0.13 9.59
CA LEU A 62 11.48 0.39 9.43
C LEU A 62 12.27 -0.91 9.24
N GLU A 63 12.02 -1.92 10.07
CA GLU A 63 12.65 -3.24 9.95
C GLU A 63 12.34 -3.89 8.59
N LEU A 64 11.08 -3.82 8.14
CA LEU A 64 10.68 -4.28 6.81
C LEU A 64 11.42 -3.52 5.70
N ALA A 65 11.59 -2.21 5.83
CA ALA A 65 12.32 -1.40 4.86
C ALA A 65 13.80 -1.81 4.79
N ASP A 66 14.42 -2.12 5.92
CA ASP A 66 15.81 -2.58 6.01
C ASP A 66 15.98 -3.97 5.40
N ILE A 67 15.08 -4.91 5.70
CA ILE A 67 15.05 -6.24 5.07
C ILE A 67 14.87 -6.12 3.55
N MET A 68 13.94 -5.27 3.09
CA MET A 68 13.75 -5.03 1.66
C MET A 68 14.97 -4.41 1.00
N HIS A 69 15.70 -3.55 1.71
CA HIS A 69 16.96 -2.98 1.23
C HIS A 69 18.03 -4.06 1.10
N GLU A 70 18.22 -4.88 2.13
CA GLU A 70 19.17 -6.00 2.11
C GLU A 70 18.86 -7.00 0.99
N ILE A 71 17.58 -7.36 0.80
CA ILE A 71 17.16 -8.23 -0.30
C ILE A 71 17.54 -7.60 -1.64
N ARG A 72 17.27 -6.30 -1.84
CA ARG A 72 17.61 -5.59 -3.09
C ARG A 72 19.12 -5.56 -3.35
N GLU A 73 19.93 -5.36 -2.30
CA GLU A 73 21.39 -5.37 -2.41
C GLU A 73 21.94 -6.78 -2.69
N ASN A 74 21.23 -7.82 -2.24
CA ASN A 74 21.59 -9.22 -2.43
C ASN A 74 21.00 -9.86 -3.71
N ILE A 75 20.13 -9.17 -4.45
CA ILE A 75 19.77 -9.58 -5.81
C ILE A 75 21.07 -9.55 -6.65
N PRO A 76 21.48 -10.66 -7.27
CA PRO A 76 22.76 -10.74 -7.98
C PRO A 76 22.87 -9.61 -9.01
N ALA A 77 23.81 -8.70 -8.74
CA ALA A 77 24.06 -7.50 -9.50
C ALA A 77 24.19 -7.81 -11.00
N ILE A 78 23.26 -7.28 -11.79
CA ILE A 78 23.49 -7.09 -13.21
C ILE A 78 24.54 -5.97 -13.31
N GLU A 79 25.78 -6.39 -13.50
CA GLU A 79 26.98 -5.64 -13.86
C GLU A 79 27.62 -4.66 -12.85
N LYS A 80 28.94 -4.82 -12.75
CA LYS A 80 29.89 -4.14 -11.85
C LYS A 80 29.91 -2.60 -11.97
N ALA A 81 29.30 -2.03 -13.01
CA ALA A 81 29.19 -0.58 -13.20
C ALA A 81 28.12 0.07 -12.29
N GLU A 82 27.10 -0.69 -11.85
CA GLU A 82 26.02 -0.16 -11.01
C GLU A 82 26.45 0.04 -9.54
N ARG A 83 27.57 -0.55 -9.09
CA ARG A 83 28.06 -0.46 -7.69
C ARG A 83 28.75 0.85 -7.30
N LEU A 84 29.09 1.73 -8.25
CA LEU A 84 29.85 2.96 -7.95
C LEU A 84 28.97 4.20 -7.75
N ALA A 85 27.65 4.07 -7.90
CA ALA A 85 26.70 5.14 -7.64
C ALA A 85 26.08 4.94 -6.25
N ASN A 86 26.24 5.92 -5.37
CA ASN A 86 25.66 5.92 -4.02
C ASN A 86 24.15 5.62 -4.06
N GLY A 87 23.58 5.02 -3.00
CA GLY A 87 22.21 4.49 -2.96
C GLY A 87 21.09 5.45 -3.43
N HIS A 88 21.28 6.77 -3.33
CA HIS A 88 20.33 7.74 -3.88
C HIS A 88 20.40 7.87 -5.42
N GLU A 89 21.60 7.80 -5.99
CA GLU A 89 21.78 7.77 -7.44
C GLU A 89 21.35 6.43 -8.03
N GLN A 90 21.51 5.31 -7.29
CA GLN A 90 20.91 4.02 -7.67
C GLN A 90 19.38 4.07 -7.66
N TYR A 91 18.76 4.67 -6.64
CA TYR A 91 17.30 4.87 -6.61
C TYR A 91 16.84 5.66 -7.84
N LEU A 92 17.44 6.83 -8.10
CA LEU A 92 17.13 7.66 -9.26
C LEU A 92 17.46 6.96 -10.59
N TYR A 93 18.52 6.16 -10.62
CA TYR A 93 18.92 5.37 -11.78
C TYR A 93 17.91 4.27 -12.08
N TYR A 94 17.45 3.51 -11.09
CA TYR A 94 16.39 2.54 -11.31
C TYR A 94 15.08 3.25 -11.65
N GLU A 95 14.74 4.35 -11.00
CA GLU A 95 13.57 5.15 -11.37
C GLU A 95 13.59 5.56 -12.85
N ARG A 96 14.75 6.05 -13.32
CA ARG A 96 15.00 6.38 -14.73
C ARG A 96 14.99 5.14 -15.62
N LYS A 97 15.64 4.05 -15.22
CA LYS A 97 15.72 2.78 -15.97
C LYS A 97 14.35 2.13 -16.12
N TRP A 98 13.49 2.19 -15.10
CA TRP A 98 12.11 1.71 -15.16
C TRP A 98 11.24 2.60 -16.04
N SER A 99 11.41 3.92 -15.97
CA SER A 99 10.80 4.87 -16.91
C SER A 99 11.27 4.66 -18.35
N GLU A 100 12.56 4.37 -18.55
CA GLU A 100 13.17 4.07 -19.85
C GLU A 100 12.78 2.70 -20.38
N LEU A 101 12.67 1.67 -19.53
CA LEU A 101 12.14 0.35 -19.89
C LEU A 101 10.67 0.46 -20.29
N ARG A 102 9.86 1.26 -19.57
CA ARG A 102 8.48 1.58 -19.96
C ARG A 102 8.47 2.26 -21.34
N ARG A 103 9.35 3.24 -21.58
CA ARG A 103 9.56 3.90 -22.89
C ARG A 103 10.08 2.97 -23.99
N GLN A 104 10.96 2.04 -23.68
CA GLN A 104 11.54 1.10 -24.63
C GLN A 104 10.57 -0.02 -24.96
N LYS A 105 9.75 -0.47 -23.99
CA LYS A 105 8.64 -1.40 -24.22
C LYS A 105 7.60 -0.75 -25.14
N LEU A 106 7.26 0.52 -24.90
CA LEU A 106 6.48 1.36 -25.82
C LEU A 106 7.12 1.43 -27.22
N LYS A 107 8.43 1.63 -27.30
CA LYS A 107 9.18 1.70 -28.58
C LYS A 107 9.22 0.36 -29.32
N GLN A 108 9.45 -0.75 -28.61
CA GLN A 108 9.51 -2.09 -29.19
C GLN A 108 8.14 -2.58 -29.65
N GLN A 109 7.06 -2.21 -28.95
CA GLN A 109 5.69 -2.53 -29.33
C GLN A 109 5.19 -1.67 -30.51
N THR A 110 5.76 -0.47 -30.71
CA THR A 110 5.43 0.44 -31.83
C THR A 110 6.28 0.24 -33.07
N THR A 111 7.37 -0.54 -33.00
CA THR A 111 8.28 -0.75 -34.13
C THR A 111 8.17 -2.17 -34.68
N LYS A 112 7.29 -2.38 -35.66
CA LYS A 112 7.42 -3.47 -36.65
C LYS A 112 7.84 -2.87 -37.99
N SER A 113 8.69 -3.56 -38.73
CA SER A 113 9.33 -3.04 -39.95
C SER A 113 8.31 -2.63 -41.01
N GLY A 114 8.40 -1.37 -41.46
CA GLY A 114 7.71 -0.87 -42.65
C GLY A 114 6.36 -0.23 -42.34
N ASN A 115 6.35 1.10 -42.47
CA ASN A 115 5.21 2.01 -42.47
C ASN A 115 4.60 2.37 -41.11
N ILE A 116 4.76 3.65 -40.80
CA ILE A 116 4.27 4.37 -39.62
C ILE A 116 2.75 4.19 -39.55
N PHE A 117 2.28 3.46 -38.52
CA PHE A 117 0.88 3.48 -38.13
C PHE A 117 0.62 4.72 -37.28
N TYR A 118 -0.44 5.46 -37.63
CA TYR A 118 -1.06 6.45 -36.76
C TYR A 118 -1.49 5.72 -35.47
N VAL A 119 -0.79 5.99 -34.37
CA VAL A 119 -1.20 5.55 -33.04
C VAL A 119 -2.41 6.42 -32.68
N PRO A 120 -3.62 5.89 -32.56
CA PRO A 120 -4.64 6.63 -31.85
C PRO A 120 -4.12 6.73 -30.41
N PHE A 121 -3.78 7.94 -29.97
CA PHE A 121 -3.36 8.24 -28.59
C PHE A 121 -4.45 7.90 -27.54
N HIS A 122 -5.53 7.21 -27.92
CA HIS A 122 -6.66 6.85 -27.09
C HIS A 122 -6.48 5.53 -26.30
N GLU A 123 -5.50 4.68 -26.61
CA GLU A 123 -5.34 3.38 -25.91
C GLU A 123 -4.39 3.41 -24.70
N TYR A 124 -3.81 4.56 -24.36
CA TYR A 124 -2.86 4.68 -23.23
C TYR A 124 -3.03 5.97 -22.41
N GLN A 125 -4.27 6.47 -22.30
CA GLN A 125 -4.68 7.44 -21.29
C GLN A 125 -5.43 6.74 -20.14
N GLN A 126 -4.88 5.66 -19.57
CA GLN A 126 -5.44 5.14 -18.33
C GLN A 126 -4.88 6.00 -17.20
N GLU A 127 -5.70 6.91 -16.70
CA GLU A 127 -5.35 7.70 -15.53
C GLU A 127 -5.10 6.76 -14.34
N PRO A 128 -4.14 7.06 -13.46
CA PRO A 128 -3.88 6.23 -12.30
C PRO A 128 -5.09 6.29 -11.36
N GLY A 129 -5.68 5.13 -11.07
CA GLY A 129 -6.84 5.03 -10.20
C GLY A 129 -6.52 4.87 -8.73
N PRO A 130 -7.51 4.64 -7.85
CA PRO A 130 -7.25 4.57 -6.42
C PRO A 130 -6.41 3.34 -6.07
N MET A 131 -5.68 3.45 -4.96
CA MET A 131 -5.18 2.29 -4.21
C MET A 131 -6.18 1.99 -3.10
N ILE A 132 -6.76 0.79 -3.10
CA ILE A 132 -7.77 0.36 -2.14
C ILE A 132 -7.22 -0.78 -1.31
N ILE A 133 -7.07 -0.55 -0.01
CA ILE A 133 -6.56 -1.53 0.95
C ILE A 133 -7.73 -2.06 1.75
N CYS A 134 -8.05 -3.34 1.56
CA CYS A 134 -9.00 -4.06 2.41
C CYS A 134 -8.22 -4.71 3.54
N LEU A 135 -8.45 -4.28 4.78
CA LEU A 135 -7.71 -4.76 5.94
C LEU A 135 -8.61 -5.57 6.86
N GLU A 136 -8.42 -6.88 6.92
CA GLU A 136 -9.14 -7.73 7.86
C GLU A 136 -8.80 -7.33 9.31
N GLN A 137 -9.83 -7.13 10.13
CA GLN A 137 -9.77 -6.77 11.55
C GLN A 137 -10.66 -7.71 12.35
N THR A 138 -10.19 -8.95 12.49
CA THR A 138 -10.88 -10.04 13.20
C THR A 138 -10.08 -10.46 14.43
N THR A 139 -10.66 -11.34 15.25
CA THR A 139 -9.94 -11.92 16.39
C THR A 139 -8.71 -12.71 15.94
N GLY A 140 -8.78 -13.41 14.81
CA GLY A 140 -7.63 -14.16 14.25
C GLY A 140 -6.53 -13.25 13.70
N MET A 141 -6.88 -12.05 13.24
CA MET A 141 -5.93 -11.04 12.78
C MET A 141 -5.36 -10.16 13.90
N ALA A 142 -5.79 -10.32 15.16
CA ALA A 142 -5.41 -9.43 16.26
C ALA A 142 -3.89 -9.37 16.49
N ALA A 143 -3.20 -10.52 16.39
CA ALA A 143 -1.74 -10.59 16.51
C ALA A 143 -1.03 -9.87 15.35
N TYR A 144 -1.60 -9.91 14.15
CA TYR A 144 -1.04 -9.35 12.93
C TYR A 144 -1.46 -7.90 12.67
N SER A 145 -2.29 -7.29 13.52
CA SER A 145 -2.89 -5.98 13.23
C SER A 145 -1.84 -4.88 13.07
N ASP A 146 -0.90 -4.77 14.03
CA ASP A 146 0.16 -3.75 13.97
C ASP A 146 1.10 -3.98 12.78
N LEU A 147 1.44 -5.25 12.50
CA LEU A 147 2.23 -5.63 11.33
C LEU A 147 1.53 -5.24 10.03
N CYS A 148 0.27 -5.63 9.84
CA CYS A 148 -0.49 -5.33 8.63
C CYS A 148 -0.63 -3.81 8.43
N LYS A 149 -0.91 -3.06 9.51
CA LYS A 149 -0.98 -1.60 9.46
C LYS A 149 0.39 -0.97 9.14
N SER A 150 1.48 -1.55 9.62
CA SER A 150 2.85 -1.09 9.30
C SER A 150 3.17 -1.21 7.81
N MET A 151 2.74 -2.31 7.17
CA MET A 151 2.92 -2.56 5.74
C MET A 151 2.17 -1.54 4.85
N ILE A 152 1.19 -0.83 5.41
CA ILE A 152 0.44 0.21 4.72
C ILE A 152 1.19 1.55 4.71
N LEU A 153 2.06 1.82 5.70
CA LEU A 153 2.73 3.12 5.83
C LEU A 153 3.51 3.54 4.57
N PRO A 154 4.30 2.67 3.92
CA PRO A 154 5.00 3.04 2.68
C PRO A 154 4.05 3.34 1.50
N LEU A 155 2.79 2.88 1.55
CA LEU A 155 1.82 3.10 0.49
C LEU A 155 1.31 4.54 0.44
N PHE A 156 1.40 5.30 1.55
CA PHE A 156 1.14 6.74 1.54
C PHE A 156 2.10 7.47 0.58
N MET A 157 3.40 7.20 0.69
CA MET A 157 4.41 7.78 -0.20
C MET A 157 4.20 7.36 -1.66
N ASN A 158 3.82 6.11 -1.92
CA ASN A 158 3.52 5.63 -3.27
C ASN A 158 2.29 6.33 -3.85
N ALA A 159 1.20 6.41 -3.08
CA ALA A 159 -0.03 7.08 -3.47
C ALA A 159 0.23 8.57 -3.74
N HIS A 160 0.98 9.24 -2.88
CA HIS A 160 1.34 10.64 -3.04
C HIS A 160 2.20 10.89 -4.30
N ARG A 161 3.24 10.07 -4.51
CA ARG A 161 4.09 10.18 -5.70
C ARG A 161 3.34 9.95 -7.01
N GLU A 162 2.35 9.07 -7.00
CA GLU A 162 1.53 8.74 -8.17
C GLU A 162 0.30 9.64 -8.31
N GLY A 163 0.02 10.52 -7.34
CA GLY A 163 -1.19 11.36 -7.32
C GLY A 163 -2.47 10.54 -7.24
N ARG A 164 -2.47 9.49 -6.42
CA ARG A 164 -3.55 8.51 -6.30
C ARG A 164 -4.23 8.63 -4.95
N ASP A 165 -5.55 8.50 -4.93
CA ASP A 165 -6.27 8.34 -3.68
C ASP A 165 -5.93 7.00 -3.01
N LEU A 166 -5.70 7.04 -1.71
CA LEU A 166 -5.49 5.86 -0.88
C LEU A 166 -6.71 5.62 0.00
N TYR A 167 -7.40 4.51 -0.22
CA TYR A 167 -8.50 4.05 0.62
C TYR A 167 -8.03 2.94 1.54
N ILE A 168 -8.35 3.04 2.82
CA ILE A 168 -8.19 1.96 3.79
C ILE A 168 -9.58 1.55 4.27
N VAL A 169 -9.90 0.27 4.08
CA VAL A 169 -11.21 -0.32 4.36
C VAL A 169 -11.01 -1.45 5.37
N PRO A 170 -10.99 -1.15 6.68
CA PRO A 170 -11.01 -2.17 7.70
C PRO A 170 -12.31 -2.97 7.63
N TYR A 171 -12.24 -4.29 7.76
CA TYR A 171 -13.43 -5.14 7.68
C TYR A 171 -13.38 -6.32 8.64
N ASP A 172 -14.56 -6.74 9.07
CA ASP A 172 -14.81 -8.03 9.72
C ASP A 172 -15.90 -8.78 8.93
N ARG A 173 -17.10 -8.93 9.46
CA ARG A 173 -18.27 -9.44 8.76
C ARG A 173 -18.88 -8.39 7.83
N GLN A 174 -18.59 -7.11 8.07
CA GLN A 174 -19.05 -5.99 7.29
C GLN A 174 -18.04 -4.83 7.34
N ILE A 175 -18.36 -3.75 6.63
CA ILE A 175 -17.57 -2.51 6.65
C ILE A 175 -18.29 -1.51 7.52
N HIS A 176 -17.63 -1.10 8.60
CA HIS A 176 -18.15 -0.11 9.55
C HIS A 176 -17.67 1.31 9.23
N VAL A 177 -16.47 1.42 8.67
CA VAL A 177 -15.79 2.67 8.35
C VAL A 177 -14.84 2.43 7.18
N HIS A 178 -14.54 3.48 6.43
CA HIS A 178 -13.41 3.53 5.52
C HIS A 178 -12.72 4.89 5.66
N TYR A 179 -11.43 4.93 5.38
CA TYR A 179 -10.62 6.13 5.44
C TYR A 179 -10.14 6.46 4.03
N ARG A 180 -10.24 7.72 3.63
CA ARG A 180 -9.77 8.20 2.33
C ARG A 180 -8.67 9.24 2.56
N PHE A 181 -7.53 9.01 1.95
CA PHE A 181 -6.40 9.93 1.92
C PHE A 181 -6.22 10.40 0.48
N GLU A 182 -6.73 11.60 0.21
CA GLU A 182 -6.76 12.19 -1.13
C GLU A 182 -5.35 12.43 -1.62
N ASN A 183 -5.01 11.91 -2.81
CA ASN A 183 -3.65 11.94 -3.37
C ASN A 183 -2.57 11.50 -2.36
N GLY A 184 -2.88 10.56 -1.47
CA GLY A 184 -1.95 10.09 -0.43
C GLY A 184 -1.63 11.10 0.68
N HIS A 185 -2.28 12.27 0.73
CA HIS A 185 -2.07 13.25 1.80
C HIS A 185 -2.68 12.78 3.11
N LEU A 186 -1.95 13.04 4.20
CA LEU A 186 -2.35 12.61 5.53
C LEU A 186 -3.46 13.48 6.10
N ASN A 187 -4.60 12.88 6.42
CA ASN A 187 -5.58 13.45 7.34
C ASN A 187 -5.32 12.88 8.74
N LEU A 188 -4.89 13.72 9.68
CA LEU A 188 -4.49 13.26 11.03
C LEU A 188 -5.62 12.62 11.82
N ALA A 189 -6.85 13.11 11.68
CA ALA A 189 -7.99 12.56 12.40
C ALA A 189 -8.30 11.14 11.91
N ASP A 190 -8.42 10.97 10.59
CA ASP A 190 -8.67 9.67 9.96
C ASP A 190 -7.51 8.69 10.18
N PHE A 191 -6.27 9.17 10.08
CA PHE A 191 -5.08 8.36 10.33
C PHE A 191 -5.03 7.85 11.77
N LYS A 192 -5.29 8.71 12.74
CA LYS A 192 -5.38 8.32 14.15
C LYS A 192 -6.50 7.30 14.36
N SER A 193 -7.70 7.56 13.83
CA SER A 193 -8.83 6.64 13.92
C SER A 193 -8.51 5.28 13.30
N PHE A 194 -7.81 5.25 12.17
CA PHE A 194 -7.32 4.03 11.54
C PHE A 194 -6.35 3.23 12.43
N ILE A 195 -5.33 3.90 12.99
CA ILE A 195 -4.36 3.25 13.88
C ILE A 195 -5.08 2.63 15.09
N GLU A 196 -6.00 3.38 15.68
CA GLU A 196 -6.72 2.96 16.90
C GLU A 196 -7.86 1.97 16.62
N TYR A 197 -8.28 1.84 15.36
CA TYR A 197 -9.38 0.96 14.98
C TYR A 197 -9.07 -0.50 15.32
N LYS A 198 -10.00 -1.13 16.04
CA LYS A 198 -10.01 -2.55 16.36
C LYS A 198 -11.44 -3.05 16.22
N ALA A 199 -11.61 -4.18 15.57
CA ALA A 199 -12.89 -4.87 15.47
C ALA A 199 -12.77 -6.29 16.02
N GLN A 200 -13.92 -6.88 16.34
CA GLN A 200 -14.04 -8.22 16.90
C GLN A 200 -15.12 -8.94 16.11
N GLY A 201 -14.74 -9.99 15.39
CA GLY A 201 -15.66 -10.70 14.51
C GLY A 201 -14.98 -11.74 13.64
N GLU A 202 -15.77 -12.32 12.74
CA GLU A 202 -15.33 -13.23 11.69
C GLU A 202 -15.27 -12.47 10.36
N ALA A 203 -14.33 -12.82 9.49
CA ALA A 203 -14.19 -12.17 8.19
C ALA A 203 -15.27 -12.63 7.20
N ALA A 204 -15.90 -11.68 6.50
CA ALA A 204 -16.70 -11.92 5.31
C ALA A 204 -16.17 -11.06 4.15
N ILE A 205 -15.76 -11.70 3.05
CA ILE A 205 -15.08 -11.04 1.94
C ILE A 205 -16.05 -10.52 0.87
N LEU A 206 -17.22 -11.13 0.68
CA LEU A 206 -18.16 -10.67 -0.34
C LEU A 206 -18.70 -9.26 -0.09
N PRO A 207 -19.10 -8.87 1.15
CA PRO A 207 -19.50 -7.50 1.43
C PRO A 207 -18.38 -6.50 1.11
N VAL A 208 -17.13 -6.89 1.36
CA VAL A 208 -15.96 -6.07 1.07
C VAL A 208 -15.80 -5.86 -0.42
N LEU A 209 -15.83 -6.93 -1.21
CA LEU A 209 -15.74 -6.84 -2.67
C LEU A 209 -16.89 -6.03 -3.29
N GLN A 210 -18.10 -6.12 -2.72
CA GLN A 210 -19.23 -5.29 -3.14
C GLN A 210 -18.99 -3.81 -2.84
N PHE A 211 -18.42 -3.49 -1.68
CA PHE A 211 -18.06 -2.12 -1.33
C PHE A 211 -16.94 -1.57 -2.22
N VAL A 212 -15.89 -2.36 -2.47
CA VAL A 212 -14.83 -1.99 -3.41
C VAL A 212 -15.41 -1.71 -4.80
N LYS A 213 -16.34 -2.53 -5.27
CA LYS A 213 -17.04 -2.26 -6.55
C LYS A 213 -17.78 -0.92 -6.52
N ALA A 214 -18.48 -0.59 -5.43
CA ALA A 214 -19.17 0.68 -5.29
C ALA A 214 -18.17 1.86 -5.31
N LEU A 215 -17.04 1.75 -4.59
CA LEU A 215 -15.97 2.76 -4.63
C LEU A 215 -15.42 2.97 -6.05
N LEU A 216 -15.19 1.89 -6.80
CA LEU A 216 -14.70 1.98 -8.18
C LEU A 216 -15.74 2.64 -9.10
N GLN A 217 -17.03 2.37 -8.88
CA GLN A 217 -18.13 2.97 -9.64
C GLN A 217 -18.27 4.48 -9.41
N GLU A 218 -18.06 4.95 -8.17
CA GLU A 218 -18.17 6.36 -7.81
C GLU A 218 -16.99 7.18 -8.33
N ASN A 219 -15.79 6.59 -8.34
CA ASN A 219 -14.57 7.34 -8.58
C ASN A 219 -14.05 7.22 -10.01
N GLN A 220 -14.47 6.21 -10.81
CA GLN A 220 -13.78 5.89 -12.06
C GLN A 220 -14.65 5.40 -13.23
N LEU A 221 -14.40 5.97 -14.41
CA LEU A 221 -14.51 5.30 -15.70
C LEU A 221 -13.09 5.28 -16.32
N ASP A 222 -12.60 4.10 -16.70
CA ASP A 222 -11.35 3.88 -17.46
C ASP A 222 -9.98 4.20 -16.80
N ALA A 223 -9.85 4.03 -15.48
CA ALA A 223 -8.59 4.19 -14.76
C ALA A 223 -8.14 2.90 -14.04
N GLU A 224 -6.82 2.71 -13.85
CA GLU A 224 -6.23 1.49 -13.25
C GLU A 224 -6.27 1.56 -11.71
N ALA A 225 -7.07 0.69 -11.09
CA ALA A 225 -7.17 0.62 -9.63
C ALA A 225 -6.40 -0.56 -9.06
N ASP A 226 -5.69 -0.35 -7.95
CA ASP A 226 -5.04 -1.41 -7.19
C ASP A 226 -5.89 -1.78 -5.99
N VAL A 227 -6.18 -3.07 -5.81
CA VAL A 227 -6.92 -3.60 -4.66
C VAL A 227 -6.03 -4.58 -3.91
N ILE A 228 -5.63 -4.22 -2.69
CA ILE A 228 -4.77 -5.04 -1.82
C ILE A 228 -5.61 -5.55 -0.66
N ILE A 229 -5.67 -6.87 -0.48
CA ILE A 229 -6.45 -7.51 0.58
C ILE A 229 -5.51 -8.15 1.59
N PHE A 230 -5.53 -7.66 2.83
CA PHE A 230 -4.89 -8.30 3.98
C PHE A 230 -5.92 -9.21 4.65
N THR A 231 -5.59 -10.49 4.82
CA THR A 231 -6.53 -11.48 5.34
C THR A 231 -5.83 -12.61 6.11
N GLU A 232 -6.53 -13.23 7.05
CA GLU A 232 -6.10 -14.51 7.63
C GLU A 232 -6.21 -15.65 6.59
N GLY A 233 -7.01 -15.42 5.53
CA GLY A 233 -7.23 -16.38 4.46
C GLY A 233 -8.39 -17.34 4.70
N ALA A 234 -9.24 -17.10 5.71
CA ALA A 234 -10.39 -17.96 6.03
C ALA A 234 -11.74 -17.20 6.20
N PRO A 235 -12.18 -16.38 5.21
CA PRO A 235 -13.48 -15.73 5.30
C PRO A 235 -14.63 -16.76 5.31
N ILE A 236 -15.67 -16.49 6.11
CA ILE A 236 -16.84 -17.39 6.31
C ILE A 236 -17.65 -17.62 5.04
N ASP A 237 -17.54 -16.70 4.08
CA ASP A 237 -18.23 -16.71 2.79
C ASP A 237 -17.28 -17.00 1.62
N GLY A 238 -16.05 -17.46 1.89
CA GLY A 238 -15.05 -17.75 0.88
C GLY A 238 -15.51 -18.77 -0.18
N GLN A 239 -16.30 -19.78 0.20
CA GLN A 239 -16.88 -20.73 -0.76
C GLN A 239 -17.79 -20.08 -1.81
N HIS A 240 -18.33 -18.88 -1.53
CA HIS A 240 -19.24 -18.19 -2.43
C HIS A 240 -18.51 -17.36 -3.50
N LEU A 241 -17.17 -17.22 -3.42
CA LEU A 241 -16.34 -16.53 -4.41
C LEU A 241 -16.39 -17.17 -5.82
N VAL A 242 -16.78 -18.44 -5.92
CA VAL A 242 -16.92 -19.15 -7.21
C VAL A 242 -18.33 -19.19 -7.76
N THR A 243 -19.30 -18.61 -7.05
CA THR A 243 -20.66 -18.47 -7.57
C THR A 243 -20.66 -17.60 -8.84
N LYS A 244 -21.64 -17.83 -9.72
CA LYS A 244 -21.79 -17.05 -10.95
C LYS A 244 -21.88 -15.55 -10.67
N GLN A 245 -22.58 -15.16 -9.60
CA GLN A 245 -22.75 -13.76 -9.21
C GLN A 245 -21.43 -13.12 -8.80
N ALA A 246 -20.66 -13.74 -7.88
CA ALA A 246 -19.36 -13.24 -7.45
C ALA A 246 -18.37 -13.16 -8.62
N ARG A 247 -18.35 -14.18 -9.49
CA ARG A 247 -17.52 -14.18 -10.70
C ARG A 247 -17.86 -13.05 -11.65
N THR A 248 -19.14 -12.82 -11.91
CA THR A 248 -19.59 -11.74 -12.79
C THR A 248 -19.17 -10.38 -12.23
N MET A 249 -19.34 -10.18 -10.91
CA MET A 249 -18.94 -8.95 -10.23
C MET A 249 -17.44 -8.69 -10.33
N LEU A 250 -16.61 -9.69 -10.04
CA LEU A 250 -15.14 -9.58 -10.09
C LEU A 250 -14.64 -9.37 -11.52
N GLU A 251 -15.18 -10.10 -12.50
CA GLU A 251 -14.84 -9.89 -13.92
C GLU A 251 -15.24 -8.50 -14.40
N GLU A 252 -16.39 -7.97 -13.95
CA GLU A 252 -16.77 -6.58 -14.23
C GLU A 252 -15.74 -5.61 -13.66
N MET A 253 -15.29 -5.81 -12.41
CA MET A 253 -14.27 -4.95 -11.80
C MET A 253 -12.95 -4.96 -12.58
N LYS A 254 -12.48 -6.15 -12.96
CA LYS A 254 -11.23 -6.30 -13.73
C LYS A 254 -11.32 -5.70 -15.13
N ARG A 255 -12.48 -5.82 -15.80
CA ARG A 255 -12.63 -5.38 -17.20
C ARG A 255 -13.03 -3.92 -17.35
N LYS A 256 -13.92 -3.43 -16.49
CA LYS A 256 -14.52 -2.10 -16.60
C LYS A 256 -13.80 -1.05 -15.76
N TYR A 257 -13.26 -1.43 -14.59
CA TYR A 257 -12.55 -0.53 -13.69
C TYR A 257 -11.06 -0.89 -13.60
N HIS A 258 -10.56 -1.72 -14.51
CA HIS A 258 -9.17 -2.17 -14.59
C HIS A 258 -8.56 -2.57 -13.24
N ALA A 259 -9.37 -3.18 -12.36
CA ALA A 259 -8.94 -3.48 -11.01
C ALA A 259 -7.94 -4.65 -10.97
N GLU A 260 -6.73 -4.40 -10.45
CA GLU A 260 -5.76 -5.43 -10.13
C GLU A 260 -5.87 -5.85 -8.66
N PHE A 261 -5.97 -7.16 -8.41
CA PHE A 261 -6.13 -7.67 -7.05
C PHE A 261 -4.84 -8.35 -6.57
N SER A 262 -4.37 -7.95 -5.38
CA SER A 262 -3.29 -8.61 -4.65
C SER A 262 -3.79 -9.05 -3.28
N VAL A 263 -3.38 -10.23 -2.82
CA VAL A 263 -3.72 -10.72 -1.48
C VAL A 263 -2.45 -10.92 -0.65
N ILE A 264 -2.47 -10.43 0.57
CA ILE A 264 -1.46 -10.69 1.59
C ILE A 264 -2.15 -11.54 2.66
N ALA A 265 -1.83 -12.83 2.67
CA ALA A 265 -2.43 -13.80 3.56
C ALA A 265 -1.50 -14.13 4.72
N MET A 266 -2.01 -14.05 5.95
CA MET A 266 -1.22 -14.40 7.14
C MET A 266 -1.01 -15.92 7.27
N HIS A 267 -1.96 -16.72 6.75
CA HIS A 267 -1.88 -18.17 6.79
C HIS A 267 -2.05 -18.79 5.39
N GLU A 268 -0.96 -19.31 4.81
CA GLU A 268 -0.99 -19.97 3.50
C GLU A 268 -1.96 -21.15 3.50
N HIS A 269 -1.94 -21.96 4.56
CA HIS A 269 -2.81 -23.14 4.66
C HIS A 269 -4.30 -22.77 4.61
N ASN A 270 -4.69 -21.65 5.24
CA ASN A 270 -6.06 -21.16 5.21
C ASN A 270 -6.39 -20.61 3.83
N PHE A 271 -5.52 -19.75 3.30
CA PHE A 271 -5.68 -19.17 1.97
C PHE A 271 -5.86 -20.24 0.88
N ASN A 272 -5.06 -21.31 0.89
CA ASN A 272 -5.11 -22.38 -0.11
C ASN A 272 -6.40 -23.21 -0.06
N LYS A 273 -7.12 -23.23 1.07
CA LYS A 273 -8.47 -23.84 1.15
C LYS A 273 -9.51 -22.97 0.46
N GLN A 274 -9.25 -21.67 0.35
CA GLN A 274 -10.15 -20.71 -0.26
C GLN A 274 -9.78 -20.49 -1.74
N GLN A 275 -10.78 -20.16 -2.54
CA GLN A 275 -10.60 -19.96 -3.97
C GLN A 275 -10.53 -18.46 -4.29
N PHE A 276 -9.47 -17.78 -3.84
CA PHE A 276 -9.15 -16.40 -4.24
C PHE A 276 -8.67 -16.32 -5.71
N TRP A 277 -9.39 -16.97 -6.63
CA TRP A 277 -9.03 -17.16 -8.05
C TRP A 277 -8.85 -15.85 -8.84
N PHE A 278 -9.39 -14.75 -8.31
CA PHE A 278 -9.35 -13.44 -8.93
C PHE A 278 -8.07 -12.65 -8.64
N ALA A 279 -7.31 -13.04 -7.60
CA ALA A 279 -6.07 -12.40 -7.21
C ALA A 279 -4.97 -12.65 -8.25
N ASN A 280 -4.32 -11.59 -8.71
CA ASN A 280 -3.20 -11.65 -9.64
C ASN A 280 -1.90 -12.04 -8.91
N LYS A 281 -1.78 -11.67 -7.63
CA LYS A 281 -0.62 -11.90 -6.78
C LYS A 281 -1.10 -12.34 -5.40
N ALA A 282 -0.37 -13.27 -4.78
CA ALA A 282 -0.56 -13.68 -3.40
C ALA A 282 0.79 -13.67 -2.69
N PHE A 283 0.83 -13.12 -1.48
CA PHE A 283 1.98 -13.09 -0.58
C PHE A 283 1.59 -13.76 0.73
N PHE A 284 2.51 -14.52 1.31
CA PHE A 284 2.29 -15.27 2.55
C PHE A 284 3.21 -14.76 3.65
N ALA A 285 2.66 -14.58 4.84
CA ALA A 285 3.36 -14.03 6.01
C ALA A 285 3.33 -15.01 7.20
N ASP A 286 3.36 -16.33 6.93
CA ASP A 286 3.22 -17.38 7.96
C ASP A 286 4.24 -17.26 9.10
N ASP A 287 5.44 -16.75 8.82
CA ASP A 287 6.53 -16.61 9.77
C ASP A 287 6.69 -15.18 10.32
N ALA A 288 5.78 -14.27 10.01
CA ALA A 288 5.98 -12.84 10.30
C ALA A 288 5.85 -12.49 11.80
N ILE A 289 5.37 -13.42 12.62
CA ILE A 289 5.31 -13.30 14.09
C ILE A 289 5.77 -14.64 14.69
N GLN A 290 7.08 -14.85 14.77
CA GLN A 290 7.70 -15.93 15.54
C GLN A 290 8.49 -15.36 16.72
#